data_AF-X5E5A5-F1
#
_entry.id   AF-X5E5A5-F1
#
_cell.length_a   1.000
_cell.length_b   1.000
_cell.length_c   1.000
_cell.angle_alpha   90.00
_cell.angle_beta   90.00
_cell.angle_gamma   90.00
#
_symmetry.space_group_name_H-M   'P 1'
#
loop_
_entity.id
_entity.type
_entity.pdbx_description
1 polymer ?
#
loop_
_entity_poly.entity_id
_entity_poly.type
_entity_poly.pdbx_seq_one_letter_code
_entity_poly.pdbx_strand_id
1 'polypeptide(L)'
;MTIAASSRPDASRGSADLPRRVPRTRRGQIIAGAVALLGMVLLVWQVVGVVGHFRENFLLDVGVFRDAGRAIVEGGGLYGDDFDSRSGFAFIYPPLAAALFVPLTWFDEGLMETLWTMASLVAAWGVLAMVADRLRLRWAPLVAVPMLGFALCLEPLQTHLMYGQINVFLVAMVTADLLGYTPRWLRGAGVGLAAGIKITPAAYALVFLVSRRWGDLARSAGTFLLTVVLGWVMRPTESLFYWTEEFFNGDRGGPPEFNANQAITGLLAKAGMDGELAQTVMIPGLLVIAVVSGWAAWRLVRAGRPVTTLLLLILAVSISAPVAVTHHWTGIIVAVGLLVSLVLGVEGQPRDRLTLVAVSVLLMANLLLDNSVGTREPLYRMFEGTWLLENVQGIAGIVCFVLLLVVARRATPVAE
;
A
#
# COMPACT_ATOMS: atom_id res chain seq x y z
N MET A 1 13.47 -44.35 -32.44
CA MET A 1 12.86 -43.94 -31.17
C MET A 1 13.38 -42.53 -30.89
N THR A 2 12.67 -41.52 -31.39
CA THR A 2 13.16 -40.14 -31.42
C THR A 2 12.22 -39.31 -30.56
N ILE A 3 12.70 -38.91 -29.39
CA ILE A 3 11.93 -38.13 -28.41
C ILE A 3 11.86 -36.69 -28.93
N ALA A 4 10.68 -36.27 -29.38
CA ALA A 4 10.41 -34.88 -29.73
C ALA A 4 10.36 -34.04 -28.45
N ALA A 5 11.33 -33.13 -28.27
CA ALA A 5 11.30 -32.13 -27.22
C ALA A 5 10.18 -31.12 -27.50
N SER A 6 9.12 -31.14 -26.69
CA SER A 6 8.07 -30.12 -26.73
C SER A 6 8.60 -28.82 -26.14
N SER A 7 9.04 -27.90 -27.00
CA SER A 7 9.33 -26.52 -26.60
C SER A 7 8.02 -25.81 -26.23
N ARG A 8 7.76 -25.63 -24.93
CA ARG A 8 6.70 -24.73 -24.47
C ARG A 8 7.02 -23.30 -24.94
N PRO A 9 6.05 -22.53 -25.45
CA PRO A 9 6.30 -21.16 -25.88
C PRO A 9 6.68 -20.30 -24.67
N ASP A 10 7.80 -19.61 -24.80
CA ASP A 10 8.29 -18.62 -23.84
C ASP A 10 7.34 -17.41 -23.83
N ALA A 11 6.52 -17.31 -22.78
CA ALA A 11 5.57 -16.21 -22.57
C ALA A 11 6.22 -14.82 -22.47
N SER A 12 7.56 -14.71 -22.51
CA SER A 12 8.27 -13.44 -22.57
C SER A 12 8.23 -12.76 -23.95
N ARG A 13 7.95 -13.49 -25.04
CA ARG A 13 7.95 -12.93 -26.40
C ARG A 13 6.65 -12.24 -26.81
N GLY A 14 5.51 -12.56 -26.19
CA GLY A 14 4.21 -11.99 -26.56
C GLY A 14 3.93 -10.57 -26.04
N SER A 15 4.70 -10.06 -25.08
CA SER A 15 4.46 -8.74 -24.47
C SER A 15 5.23 -7.58 -25.11
N ALA A 16 6.25 -7.88 -25.93
CA ALA A 16 7.12 -6.86 -26.52
C ALA A 16 6.47 -6.12 -27.72
N ASP A 17 5.50 -6.74 -28.40
CA ASP A 17 4.93 -6.22 -29.66
C ASP A 17 3.63 -5.42 -29.49
N LEU A 18 3.11 -5.26 -28.27
CA LEU A 18 1.90 -4.45 -28.06
C LEU A 18 2.25 -2.97 -27.89
N PRO A 19 1.55 -2.05 -28.59
CA PRO A 19 1.93 -0.64 -28.62
C PRO A 19 1.87 0.02 -27.23
N ARG A 20 2.91 0.79 -26.89
CA ARG A 20 2.93 1.66 -25.70
C ARG A 20 1.90 2.79 -25.84
N ARG A 21 1.31 3.20 -24.72
CA ARG A 21 0.34 4.31 -24.64
C ARG A 21 1.06 5.66 -24.72
N VAL A 22 0.64 6.50 -25.65
CA VAL A 22 1.17 7.86 -25.89
C VAL A 22 0.00 8.76 -26.29
N PRO A 23 -0.06 10.03 -25.86
CA PRO A 23 -0.99 11.00 -26.43
C PRO A 23 -0.67 11.22 -27.92
N ARG A 24 -1.62 10.90 -28.81
CA ARG A 24 -1.38 10.92 -30.27
C ARG A 24 -1.89 12.16 -30.99
N THR A 25 -2.88 12.88 -30.45
CA THR A 25 -3.33 14.16 -31.03
C THR A 25 -2.51 15.33 -30.48
N ARG A 26 -2.31 16.39 -31.27
CA ARG A 26 -1.62 17.61 -30.81
C ARG A 26 -2.27 18.20 -29.55
N ARG A 27 -3.60 18.22 -29.51
CA ARG A 27 -4.37 18.62 -28.31
C ARG A 27 -4.10 17.68 -27.12
N GLY A 28 -4.08 16.37 -27.34
CA GLY A 28 -3.78 15.38 -26.30
C GLY A 28 -2.34 15.49 -25.77
N GLN A 29 -1.37 15.80 -26.62
CA GLN A 29 0.02 16.05 -26.23
C GLN A 29 0.14 17.31 -25.38
N ILE A 30 -0.55 18.40 -25.77
CA ILE A 30 -0.59 19.65 -24.98
C ILE A 30 -1.21 19.39 -23.61
N ILE A 31 -2.36 18.70 -23.55
CA ILE A 31 -3.02 18.37 -22.28
C ILE A 31 -2.12 17.49 -21.41
N ALA A 32 -1.50 16.45 -21.98
CA ALA A 32 -0.59 15.58 -21.25
C ALA A 32 0.65 16.34 -20.74
N GLY A 33 1.20 17.26 -21.54
CA GLY A 33 2.29 18.14 -21.12
C GLY A 33 1.89 19.09 -19.99
N ALA A 34 0.71 19.69 -20.06
CA ALA A 34 0.18 20.56 -19.01
C ALA A 34 -0.10 19.79 -17.71
N VAL A 35 -0.66 18.58 -17.80
CA VAL A 35 -0.88 17.70 -16.63
C VAL A 35 0.46 17.26 -16.03
N ALA A 36 1.44 16.93 -16.85
CA ALA A 36 2.78 16.59 -16.36
C ALA A 36 3.44 17.80 -15.67
N LEU A 37 3.33 19.00 -16.25
CA LEU A 37 3.84 20.22 -15.63
C LEU A 37 3.15 20.50 -14.28
N LEU A 38 1.82 20.37 -14.22
CA LEU A 38 1.08 20.50 -12.97
C LEU A 38 1.57 19.49 -11.93
N GLY A 39 1.73 18.22 -12.32
CA GLY A 39 2.29 17.19 -11.45
C GLY A 39 3.70 17.54 -10.94
N MET A 40 4.56 18.13 -11.78
CA MET A 40 5.88 18.61 -11.36
C MET A 40 5.80 19.76 -10.36
N VAL A 41 4.89 20.72 -10.59
CA VAL A 41 4.66 21.84 -9.65
C VAL A 41 4.15 21.32 -8.31
N LEU A 42 3.19 20.40 -8.32
CA LEU A 42 2.67 19.76 -7.11
C LEU A 42 3.75 18.96 -6.38
N LEU A 43 4.61 18.24 -7.11
CA LEU A 43 5.74 17.52 -6.53
C LEU A 43 6.66 18.47 -5.76
N VAL A 44 7.11 19.55 -6.39
CA VAL A 44 7.98 20.54 -5.74
C VAL A 44 7.28 21.15 -4.53
N TRP A 45 6.02 21.55 -4.68
CA TRP A 45 5.24 22.17 -3.61
C TRP A 45 5.05 21.26 -2.40
N GLN A 46 4.66 20.00 -2.62
CA GLN A 46 4.46 19.02 -1.55
C GLN A 46 5.78 18.61 -0.90
N VAL A 47 6.85 18.41 -1.68
CA VAL A 47 8.18 18.10 -1.12
C VAL A 47 8.69 19.24 -0.23
N VAL A 48 8.48 20.51 -0.62
CA VAL A 48 8.82 21.65 0.23
C VAL A 48 8.02 21.62 1.54
N GLY A 49 6.73 21.28 1.49
CA GLY A 49 5.89 21.11 2.68
C GLY A 49 6.39 20.01 3.60
N VAL A 50 6.66 18.82 3.07
CA VAL A 50 7.19 17.67 3.82
C VAL A 50 8.54 18.01 4.46
N VAL A 51 9.43 18.69 3.72
CA VAL A 51 10.73 19.15 4.23
C VAL A 51 10.58 20.20 5.33
N GLY A 52 9.63 21.11 5.21
CA GLY A 52 9.28 22.04 6.28
C GLY A 52 8.82 21.29 7.54
N HIS A 53 7.96 20.29 7.37
CA HIS A 53 7.38 19.54 8.49
C HIS A 53 8.44 18.87 9.38
N PHE A 54 9.30 18.01 8.82
CA PHE A 54 10.29 17.28 9.63
C PHE A 54 11.46 18.15 10.11
N ARG A 55 11.59 19.39 9.60
CA ARG A 55 12.54 20.36 10.15
C ARG A 55 12.00 21.04 11.41
N GLU A 56 10.69 21.16 11.52
CA GLU A 56 10.01 21.88 12.60
C GLU A 56 9.35 20.94 13.63
N ASN A 57 9.13 19.68 13.26
CA ASN A 57 8.43 18.66 14.03
C ASN A 57 9.18 17.32 13.92
N PHE A 58 8.91 16.41 14.84
CA PHE A 58 9.45 15.05 14.81
C PHE A 58 8.52 14.09 14.07
N LEU A 59 9.10 13.15 13.33
CA LEU A 59 8.36 12.06 12.70
C LEU A 59 8.12 10.96 13.74
N LEU A 60 6.89 10.92 14.26
CA LEU A 60 6.55 10.12 15.45
C LEU A 60 6.83 8.63 15.28
N ASP A 61 6.40 8.01 14.18
CA ASP A 61 6.46 6.55 14.01
C ASP A 61 7.86 6.05 13.66
N VAL A 62 8.62 6.77 12.83
CA VAL A 62 10.03 6.42 12.60
C VAL A 62 10.87 6.57 13.87
N GLY A 63 10.46 7.47 14.77
CA GLY A 63 10.97 7.54 16.14
C GLY A 63 10.78 6.24 16.92
N VAL A 64 9.56 5.71 16.95
CA VAL A 64 9.24 4.42 17.59
C VAL A 64 10.02 3.27 16.94
N PHE A 65 10.19 3.31 15.61
CA PHE A 65 11.01 2.31 14.90
C PHE A 65 12.48 2.37 15.35
N ARG A 66 13.04 3.58 15.51
CA ARG A 66 14.39 3.79 16.02
C ARG A 66 14.53 3.29 17.46
N ASP A 67 13.55 3.55 18.32
CA ASP A 67 13.55 3.09 19.71
C ASP A 67 13.51 1.55 19.78
N ALA A 68 12.72 0.89 18.93
CA ALA A 68 12.73 -0.56 18.79
C ALA A 68 14.11 -1.09 18.31
N GLY A 69 14.75 -0.39 17.37
CA GLY A 69 16.12 -0.70 16.96
C GLY A 69 17.14 -0.53 18.10
N ARG A 70 16.97 0.50 18.94
CA ARG A 70 17.81 0.75 20.12
C ARG A 70 17.64 -0.37 21.15
N ALA A 71 16.42 -0.80 21.43
CA ALA A 71 16.14 -1.91 22.33
C ALA A 71 16.85 -3.22 21.91
N ILE A 72 17.03 -3.46 20.61
CA ILE A 72 17.84 -4.59 20.11
C ILE A 72 19.33 -4.44 20.48
N VAL A 73 19.89 -3.24 20.32
CA VAL A 73 21.31 -2.97 20.57
C VAL A 73 21.63 -2.95 22.07
N GLU A 74 20.74 -2.38 22.88
CA GLU A 74 20.95 -2.16 24.30
C GLU A 74 20.40 -3.31 25.18
N GLY A 75 19.70 -4.27 24.57
CA GLY A 75 19.08 -5.39 25.28
C GLY A 75 17.80 -5.02 26.04
N GLY A 76 17.18 -3.87 25.73
CA GLY A 76 15.92 -3.42 26.31
C GLY A 76 14.71 -4.25 25.86
N GLY A 77 13.55 -4.06 26.50
CA GLY A 77 12.29 -4.70 26.14
C GLY A 77 11.71 -4.16 24.83
N LEU A 78 10.94 -4.98 24.10
CA LEU A 78 10.28 -4.58 22.85
C LEU A 78 8.79 -4.23 23.02
N TYR A 79 8.17 -4.69 24.09
CA TYR A 79 6.72 -4.61 24.30
C TYR A 79 6.41 -4.30 25.78
N GLY A 80 5.21 -3.80 26.04
CA GLY A 80 4.74 -3.49 27.40
C GLY A 80 5.51 -2.36 28.08
N ASP A 81 5.49 -2.35 29.42
CA ASP A 81 6.11 -1.32 30.25
C ASP A 81 7.65 -1.29 30.13
N ASP A 82 8.25 -2.38 29.62
CA ASP A 82 9.70 -2.51 29.42
C ASP A 82 10.18 -1.88 28.09
N PHE A 83 9.26 -1.37 27.26
CA PHE A 83 9.61 -0.69 26.01
C PHE A 83 9.87 0.81 26.26
N ASP A 84 11.15 1.19 26.24
CA ASP A 84 11.59 2.59 26.39
C ASP A 84 11.29 3.40 25.12
N SER A 85 10.04 3.86 25.02
CA SER A 85 9.54 4.67 23.92
C SER A 85 9.65 6.16 24.25
N ARG A 86 10.38 6.92 23.44
CA ARG A 86 10.51 8.37 23.63
C ARG A 86 9.20 9.14 23.49
N SER A 87 8.24 8.57 22.74
CA SER A 87 6.94 9.17 22.45
C SER A 87 5.81 8.59 23.31
N GLY A 88 6.10 7.53 24.09
CA GLY A 88 5.10 6.76 24.83
C GLY A 88 4.25 5.82 23.96
N PHE A 89 4.46 5.79 22.65
CA PHE A 89 3.75 4.86 21.76
C PHE A 89 4.42 3.48 21.74
N ALA A 90 3.59 2.43 21.71
CA ALA A 90 4.06 1.05 21.69
C ALA A 90 4.63 0.64 20.33
N PHE A 91 5.61 -0.27 20.37
CA PHE A 91 6.04 -1.00 19.19
C PHE A 91 5.13 -2.23 18.96
N ILE A 92 4.51 -2.33 17.78
CA ILE A 92 3.43 -3.30 17.51
C ILE A 92 3.76 -4.29 16.38
N TYR A 93 5.02 -4.36 15.94
CA TYR A 93 5.46 -5.21 14.82
C TYR A 93 6.20 -6.46 15.31
N PRO A 94 6.34 -7.51 14.49
CA PRO A 94 7.09 -8.71 14.87
C PRO A 94 8.54 -8.38 15.24
N PRO A 95 9.20 -9.16 16.12
CA PRO A 95 10.54 -8.84 16.62
C PRO A 95 11.61 -8.67 15.54
N LEU A 96 11.52 -9.37 14.40
CA LEU A 96 12.45 -9.15 13.29
C LEU A 96 12.42 -7.70 12.78
N ALA A 97 11.26 -7.05 12.78
CA ALA A 97 11.15 -5.67 12.33
C ALA A 97 12.03 -4.74 13.17
N ALA A 98 12.10 -4.94 14.49
CA ALA A 98 12.99 -4.17 15.36
C ALA A 98 14.47 -4.32 14.95
N ALA A 99 14.90 -5.54 14.57
CA ALA A 99 16.25 -5.78 14.05
C ALA A 99 16.54 -4.99 12.78
N LEU A 100 15.55 -4.92 11.87
CA LEU A 100 15.66 -4.17 10.62
C LEU A 100 15.69 -2.66 10.83
N PHE A 101 15.29 -2.19 12.01
CA PHE A 101 15.35 -0.78 12.41
C PHE A 101 16.62 -0.39 13.14
N VAL A 102 17.50 -1.33 13.50
CA VAL A 102 18.82 -1.03 14.10
C VAL A 102 19.60 0.03 13.31
N PRO A 103 19.66 0.03 11.96
CA PRO A 103 20.38 1.06 11.21
C PRO A 103 19.89 2.50 11.46
N LEU A 104 18.64 2.69 11.91
CA LEU A 104 18.10 4.02 12.27
C LEU A 104 18.82 4.61 13.48
N THR A 105 19.42 3.78 14.33
CA THR A 105 20.17 4.22 15.52
C THR A 105 21.51 4.88 15.18
N TRP A 106 22.05 4.63 13.97
CA TRP A 106 23.39 5.07 13.57
C TRP A 106 23.49 6.55 13.20
N PHE A 107 22.35 7.22 13.01
CA PHE A 107 22.27 8.61 12.59
C PHE A 107 21.71 9.47 13.72
N ASP A 108 22.02 10.76 13.73
CA ASP A 108 21.22 11.71 14.49
C ASP A 108 19.78 11.77 13.93
N GLU A 109 18.88 12.34 14.72
CA GLU A 109 17.45 12.34 14.40
C GLU A 109 17.13 13.05 13.08
N GLY A 110 17.68 14.25 12.85
CA GLY A 110 17.40 15.02 11.65
C GLY A 110 17.91 14.33 10.38
N LEU A 111 19.09 13.73 10.43
CA LEU A 111 19.63 12.95 9.31
C LEU A 111 18.81 11.68 9.08
N MET A 112 18.43 10.96 10.14
CA MET A 112 17.58 9.76 10.05
C MET A 112 16.25 10.08 9.36
N GLU A 113 15.53 11.11 9.83
CA GLU A 113 14.23 11.51 9.28
C GLU A 113 14.33 11.98 7.82
N THR A 114 15.41 12.71 7.50
CA THR A 114 15.70 13.11 6.12
C THR A 114 15.91 11.89 5.21
N LEU A 115 16.77 10.95 5.62
CA LEU A 115 17.05 9.74 4.84
C LEU A 115 15.81 8.87 4.69
N TRP A 116 15.03 8.71 5.76
CA TRP A 116 13.78 7.93 5.76
C TRP A 116 12.72 8.54 4.83
N THR A 117 12.56 9.86 4.86
CA THR A 117 11.66 10.59 3.98
C THR A 117 12.07 10.44 2.52
N MET A 118 13.36 10.62 2.21
CA MET A 118 13.88 10.45 0.86
C MET A 118 13.71 9.02 0.36
N ALA A 119 13.96 8.02 1.21
CA ALA A 119 13.73 6.62 0.89
C ALA A 119 12.24 6.33 0.63
N SER A 120 11.34 6.94 1.42
CA SER A 120 9.88 6.82 1.25
C SER A 120 9.41 7.41 -0.08
N LEU A 121 9.93 8.58 -0.47
CA LEU A 121 9.65 9.21 -1.77
C LEU A 121 10.15 8.34 -2.94
N VAL A 122 11.36 7.77 -2.82
CA VAL A 122 11.92 6.84 -3.83
C VAL A 122 11.08 5.57 -3.92
N ALA A 123 10.62 5.02 -2.80
CA ALA A 123 9.73 3.86 -2.78
C ALA A 123 8.37 4.15 -3.43
N ALA A 124 7.75 5.29 -3.12
CA ALA A 124 6.51 5.75 -3.76
C ALA A 124 6.68 5.93 -5.28
N TRP A 125 7.76 6.58 -5.70
CA TRP A 125 8.12 6.70 -7.12
C TRP A 125 8.31 5.31 -7.76
N GLY A 126 9.01 4.39 -7.09
CA GLY A 126 9.23 3.03 -7.58
C GLY A 126 7.92 2.26 -7.80
N VAL A 127 6.98 2.36 -6.87
CA VAL A 127 5.61 1.82 -7.04
C VAL A 127 4.94 2.39 -8.29
N LEU A 128 4.96 3.72 -8.44
CA LEU A 128 4.33 4.40 -9.58
C LEU A 128 5.03 4.09 -10.91
N ALA A 129 6.35 3.93 -10.92
CA ALA A 129 7.12 3.54 -12.10
C ALA A 129 6.80 2.11 -12.55
N MET A 130 6.73 1.17 -11.61
CA MET A 130 6.29 -0.21 -11.87
C MET A 130 4.85 -0.22 -12.39
N VAL A 131 3.94 0.54 -11.77
CA VAL A 131 2.55 0.67 -12.23
C VAL A 131 2.47 1.26 -13.65
N ALA A 132 3.17 2.36 -13.91
CA ALA A 132 3.19 3.03 -15.21
C ALA A 132 3.68 2.10 -16.31
N ASP A 133 4.74 1.33 -16.05
CA ASP A 133 5.31 0.37 -17.00
C ASP A 133 4.35 -0.80 -17.26
N ARG A 134 3.72 -1.36 -16.23
CA ARG A 134 2.68 -2.40 -16.42
C ARG A 134 1.43 -1.90 -17.13
N LEU A 135 1.12 -0.61 -17.01
CA LEU A 135 0.07 0.06 -17.79
C LEU A 135 0.52 0.46 -19.19
N ARG A 136 1.78 0.14 -19.55
CA ARG A 136 2.42 0.41 -20.85
C ARG A 136 2.52 1.90 -21.17
N LEU A 137 2.65 2.76 -20.17
CA LEU A 137 2.94 4.17 -20.36
C LEU A 137 4.37 4.30 -20.91
N ARG A 138 4.53 5.04 -22.02
CA ARG A 138 5.86 5.28 -22.58
C ARG A 138 6.68 6.12 -21.60
N TRP A 139 7.96 5.76 -21.44
CA TRP A 139 8.87 6.43 -20.49
C TRP A 139 8.38 6.34 -19.03
N ALA A 140 7.86 5.17 -18.64
CA ALA A 140 7.21 4.96 -17.35
C ALA A 140 7.97 5.54 -16.13
N PRO A 141 9.30 5.40 -15.98
CA PRO A 141 10.02 6.04 -14.86
C PRO A 141 9.95 7.57 -14.88
N LEU A 142 9.95 8.19 -16.07
CA LEU A 142 9.84 9.65 -16.22
C LEU A 142 8.40 10.13 -15.98
N VAL A 143 7.41 9.38 -16.45
CA VAL A 143 5.99 9.69 -16.22
C VAL A 143 5.61 9.50 -14.75
N ALA A 144 6.28 8.61 -14.04
CA ALA A 144 6.08 8.40 -12.61
C ALA A 144 6.47 9.62 -11.75
N VAL A 145 7.34 10.50 -12.24
CA VAL A 145 7.76 11.72 -11.50
C VAL A 145 6.58 12.70 -11.31
N PRO A 146 5.89 13.19 -12.37
CA PRO A 146 4.71 14.02 -12.16
C PRO A 146 3.54 13.24 -11.53
N MET A 147 3.44 11.92 -11.72
CA MET A 147 2.47 11.10 -10.98
C MET A 147 2.71 11.13 -9.48
N LEU A 148 3.98 11.16 -9.04
CA LEU A 148 4.33 11.28 -7.62
C LEU A 148 3.81 12.61 -7.06
N GLY A 149 3.90 13.71 -7.82
CA GLY A 149 3.34 14.99 -7.39
C GLY A 149 1.84 14.92 -7.11
N PHE A 150 1.06 14.25 -7.96
CA PHE A 150 -0.37 13.99 -7.69
C PHE A 150 -0.58 13.04 -6.51
N ALA A 151 0.25 12.01 -6.37
CA ALA A 151 0.17 11.06 -5.26
C ALA A 151 0.45 11.73 -3.91
N LEU A 152 1.36 12.72 -3.86
CA LEU A 152 1.68 13.47 -2.65
C LEU A 152 0.56 14.42 -2.21
N CYS A 153 -0.37 14.75 -3.10
CA CYS A 153 -1.61 15.44 -2.72
C CYS A 153 -2.66 14.51 -2.12
N LEU A 154 -2.40 13.20 -2.03
CA LEU A 154 -3.31 12.27 -1.38
C LEU A 154 -3.01 12.20 0.12
N GLU A 155 -4.05 12.35 0.95
CA GLU A 155 -3.94 12.28 2.41
C GLU A 155 -3.14 11.06 2.88
N PRO A 156 -3.38 9.83 2.40
CA PRO A 156 -2.71 8.66 2.97
C PRO A 156 -1.20 8.61 2.71
N LEU A 157 -0.72 9.30 1.66
CA LEU A 157 0.72 9.41 1.41
C LEU A 157 1.31 10.61 2.18
N GLN A 158 0.58 11.72 2.29
CA GLN A 158 1.04 12.86 3.08
C GLN A 158 1.19 12.48 4.56
N THR A 159 0.14 11.89 5.14
CA THR A 159 0.14 11.41 6.53
C THR A 159 1.21 10.33 6.72
N HIS A 160 1.43 9.44 5.76
CA HIS A 160 2.53 8.46 5.79
C HIS A 160 3.90 9.14 5.95
N LEU A 161 4.16 10.21 5.20
CA LEU A 161 5.42 10.96 5.26
C LEU A 161 5.55 11.77 6.57
N MET A 162 4.46 12.40 7.02
CA MET A 162 4.44 13.21 8.25
C MET A 162 4.65 12.38 9.52
N TYR A 163 4.28 11.10 9.51
CA TYR A 163 4.55 10.19 10.61
C TYR A 163 5.87 9.41 10.45
N GLY A 164 6.45 9.35 9.24
CA GLY A 164 7.59 8.49 8.96
C GLY A 164 7.22 7.00 8.92
N GLN A 165 6.06 6.66 8.35
CA GLN A 165 5.54 5.30 8.34
C GLN A 165 6.34 4.32 7.45
N ILE A 166 6.17 3.01 7.67
CA ILE A 166 6.83 1.96 6.87
C ILE A 166 6.04 1.51 5.63
N ASN A 167 4.74 1.82 5.56
CA ASN A 167 3.81 1.15 4.64
C ASN A 167 4.21 1.24 3.15
N VAL A 168 4.77 2.36 2.69
CA VAL A 168 5.18 2.52 1.28
C VAL A 168 6.27 1.52 0.86
N PHE A 169 7.19 1.15 1.77
CA PHE A 169 8.22 0.14 1.51
C PHE A 169 7.60 -1.25 1.35
N LEU A 170 6.61 -1.57 2.19
CA LEU A 170 5.85 -2.82 2.11
C LEU A 170 5.05 -2.89 0.79
N VAL A 171 4.39 -1.80 0.43
CA VAL A 171 3.68 -1.67 -0.85
C VAL A 171 4.65 -1.82 -2.03
N ALA A 172 5.86 -1.27 -1.95
CA ALA A 172 6.88 -1.43 -2.99
C ALA A 172 7.28 -2.89 -3.19
N MET A 173 7.54 -3.64 -2.10
CA MET A 173 7.85 -5.07 -2.15
C MET A 173 6.70 -5.90 -2.74
N VAL A 174 5.47 -5.67 -2.26
CA VAL A 174 4.26 -6.33 -2.79
C VAL A 174 4.06 -6.02 -4.26
N THR A 175 4.22 -4.75 -4.65
CA THR A 175 4.08 -4.30 -6.04
C THR A 175 5.10 -4.98 -6.93
N ALA A 176 6.37 -5.06 -6.50
CA ALA A 176 7.42 -5.73 -7.26
C ALA A 176 7.09 -7.21 -7.54
N ASP A 177 6.58 -7.92 -6.54
CA ASP A 177 6.19 -9.34 -6.68
C ASP A 177 4.97 -9.56 -7.57
N LEU A 178 3.90 -8.80 -7.32
CA LEU A 178 2.62 -8.96 -8.01
C LEU A 178 2.71 -8.47 -9.47
N LEU A 179 3.49 -7.41 -9.73
CA LEU A 179 3.68 -6.87 -11.07
C LEU A 179 4.81 -7.55 -11.85
N GLY A 180 5.65 -8.33 -11.17
CA GLY A 180 6.64 -9.22 -11.79
C GLY A 180 8.05 -8.63 -11.96
N TYR A 181 8.40 -7.60 -11.18
CA TYR A 181 9.74 -7.00 -11.13
C TYR A 181 10.71 -7.79 -10.25
N THR A 182 10.20 -8.63 -9.33
CA THR A 182 11.04 -9.62 -8.64
C THR A 182 11.48 -10.72 -9.60
N PRO A 183 12.77 -11.13 -9.60
CA PRO A 183 13.26 -12.25 -10.39
C PRO A 183 12.37 -13.49 -10.23
N ARG A 184 12.09 -14.22 -11.32
CA ARG A 184 11.13 -15.34 -11.32
C ARG A 184 11.40 -16.40 -10.24
N TRP A 185 12.67 -16.62 -9.89
CA TRP A 185 13.08 -17.60 -8.89
C TRP A 185 12.97 -17.10 -7.44
N LEU A 186 12.82 -15.79 -7.22
CA LEU A 186 12.57 -15.14 -5.93
C LEU A 186 11.12 -14.69 -5.74
N ARG A 187 10.32 -14.68 -6.81
CA ARG A 187 8.99 -14.09 -6.80
C ARG A 187 8.10 -14.69 -5.70
N GLY A 188 7.48 -13.81 -4.92
CA GLY A 188 6.71 -14.15 -3.73
C GLY A 188 7.48 -13.87 -2.43
N ALA A 189 8.83 -13.84 -2.47
CA ALA A 189 9.64 -13.53 -1.29
C ALA A 189 9.43 -12.10 -0.78
N GLY A 190 9.15 -11.13 -1.66
CA GLY A 190 8.85 -9.75 -1.26
C GLY A 190 7.56 -9.65 -0.46
N VAL A 191 6.50 -10.35 -0.87
CA VAL A 191 5.24 -10.46 -0.11
C VAL A 191 5.49 -11.13 1.25
N GLY A 192 6.25 -12.22 1.26
CA GLY A 192 6.60 -12.94 2.50
C GLY A 192 7.43 -12.10 3.48
N LEU A 193 8.44 -11.39 2.98
CA LEU A 193 9.26 -10.48 3.78
C LEU A 193 8.42 -9.30 4.31
N ALA A 194 7.59 -8.70 3.46
CA ALA A 194 6.70 -7.62 3.87
C ALA A 194 5.73 -8.07 4.98
N ALA A 195 5.17 -9.29 4.87
CA ALA A 195 4.33 -9.92 5.89
C ALA A 195 5.10 -10.19 7.19
N GLY A 196 6.39 -10.52 7.09
CA GLY A 196 7.27 -10.73 8.25
C GLY A 196 7.62 -9.45 9.01
N ILE A 197 7.62 -8.31 8.31
CA ILE A 197 7.87 -6.99 8.91
C ILE A 197 6.59 -6.42 9.53
N LYS A 198 5.45 -6.64 8.91
CA LYS A 198 4.12 -6.23 9.38
C LYS A 198 3.13 -7.23 8.79
N ILE A 199 2.25 -7.85 9.55
CA ILE A 199 1.45 -8.99 9.04
C ILE A 199 0.57 -8.66 7.82
N THR A 200 0.12 -7.40 7.70
CA THR A 200 -0.89 -6.94 6.75
C THR A 200 -0.66 -7.39 5.29
N PRO A 201 0.56 -7.36 4.73
CA PRO A 201 0.84 -7.82 3.38
C PRO A 201 0.65 -9.32 3.12
N ALA A 202 0.48 -10.16 4.16
CA ALA A 202 0.19 -11.59 3.96
C ALA A 202 -1.05 -11.81 3.07
N ALA A 203 -2.04 -10.92 3.15
CA ALA A 203 -3.24 -10.97 2.33
C ALA A 203 -2.97 -10.90 0.82
N TYR A 204 -1.87 -10.28 0.37
CA TYR A 204 -1.55 -10.20 -1.06
C TYR A 204 -1.11 -11.56 -1.65
N ALA A 205 -0.72 -12.53 -0.82
CA ALA A 205 -0.46 -13.90 -1.24
C ALA A 205 -1.71 -14.59 -1.83
N LEU A 206 -2.91 -14.04 -1.56
CA LEU A 206 -4.17 -14.46 -2.17
C LEU A 206 -4.08 -14.50 -3.71
N VAL A 207 -3.35 -13.58 -4.35
CA VAL A 207 -3.13 -13.60 -5.80
C VAL A 207 -2.46 -14.90 -6.24
N PHE A 208 -1.44 -15.35 -5.51
CA PHE A 208 -0.70 -16.57 -5.86
C PHE A 208 -1.58 -17.80 -5.68
N LEU A 209 -2.38 -17.83 -4.60
CA LEU A 209 -3.33 -18.90 -4.32
C LEU A 209 -4.37 -19.02 -5.45
N VAL A 210 -5.11 -17.94 -5.75
CA VAL A 210 -6.20 -18.00 -6.74
C VAL A 210 -5.70 -18.17 -8.17
N SER A 211 -4.47 -17.72 -8.44
CA SER A 211 -3.81 -17.91 -9.74
C SER A 211 -3.05 -19.23 -9.85
N ARG A 212 -3.11 -20.11 -8.84
CA ARG A 212 -2.38 -21.40 -8.77
C ARG A 212 -0.87 -21.27 -8.98
N ARG A 213 -0.29 -20.14 -8.56
CA ARG A 213 1.16 -19.88 -8.60
C ARG A 213 1.81 -20.47 -7.35
N TRP A 214 1.73 -21.79 -7.22
CA TRP A 214 2.15 -22.53 -6.02
C TRP A 214 3.61 -22.28 -5.62
N GLY A 215 4.51 -22.14 -6.59
CA GLY A 215 5.91 -21.81 -6.30
C GLY A 215 6.09 -20.43 -5.65
N ASP A 216 5.32 -19.44 -6.08
CA ASP A 216 5.39 -18.08 -5.52
C ASP A 216 4.71 -18.03 -4.14
N LEU A 217 3.61 -18.77 -3.97
CA LEU A 217 2.97 -18.96 -2.67
C LEU A 217 3.91 -19.64 -1.67
N ALA A 218 4.60 -20.71 -2.09
CA ALA A 218 5.56 -21.42 -1.24
C ALA A 218 6.75 -20.53 -0.85
N ARG A 219 7.29 -19.72 -1.78
CA ARG A 219 8.35 -18.75 -1.47
C ARG A 219 7.88 -17.65 -0.52
N SER A 220 6.66 -17.16 -0.69
CA SER A 220 6.06 -16.19 0.24
C SER A 220 5.92 -16.78 1.63
N ALA A 221 5.35 -17.98 1.75
CA ALA A 221 5.21 -18.66 3.04
C ALA A 221 6.57 -18.97 3.66
N GLY A 222 7.52 -19.50 2.88
CA GLY A 222 8.86 -19.82 3.35
C GLY A 222 9.66 -18.60 3.80
N THR A 223 9.55 -17.48 3.08
CA THR A 223 10.22 -16.22 3.48
C THR A 223 9.59 -15.66 4.76
N PHE A 224 8.25 -15.67 4.86
CA PHE A 224 7.57 -15.29 6.09
C PHE A 224 8.00 -16.17 7.27
N LEU A 225 7.99 -17.50 7.13
CA LEU A 225 8.43 -18.41 8.20
C LEU A 225 9.89 -18.17 8.58
N LEU A 226 10.77 -17.89 7.62
CA LEU A 226 12.15 -17.51 7.89
C LEU A 226 12.21 -16.24 8.75
N THR A 227 11.38 -15.23 8.47
CA THR A 227 11.34 -14.02 9.29
C THR A 227 10.90 -14.28 10.72
N VAL A 228 9.90 -15.15 10.92
CA VAL A 228 9.42 -15.57 12.24
C VAL A 228 10.52 -16.29 13.01
N VAL A 229 11.20 -17.26 12.37
CA VAL A 229 12.29 -18.02 12.98
C VAL A 229 13.46 -17.11 13.36
N LEU A 230 13.86 -16.18 12.49
CA LEU A 230 14.93 -15.23 12.79
C LEU A 230 14.55 -14.31 13.96
N GLY A 231 13.31 -13.83 14.01
CA GLY A 231 12.80 -13.07 15.15
C GLY A 231 12.86 -13.87 16.45
N TRP A 232 12.44 -15.14 16.42
CA TRP A 232 12.47 -16.04 17.58
C TRP A 232 13.88 -16.35 18.05
N VAL A 233 14.83 -16.62 17.14
CA VAL A 233 16.24 -16.85 17.49
C VAL A 233 16.86 -15.61 18.15
N MET A 234 16.48 -14.42 17.70
CA MET A 234 17.01 -13.16 18.23
C MET A 234 16.38 -12.79 19.58
N ARG A 235 15.06 -12.95 19.72
CA ARG A 235 14.25 -12.52 20.88
C ARG A 235 13.18 -13.57 21.19
N PRO A 236 13.52 -14.69 21.84
CA PRO A 236 12.61 -15.83 22.00
C PRO A 236 11.36 -15.49 22.82
N THR A 237 11.52 -14.82 23.96
CA THR A 237 10.44 -14.47 24.89
C THR A 237 9.47 -13.47 24.25
N GLU A 238 10.01 -12.42 23.64
CA GLU A 238 9.22 -11.39 22.97
C GLU A 238 8.56 -11.93 21.70
N SER A 239 9.18 -12.88 21.01
CA SER A 239 8.55 -13.58 19.89
C SER A 239 7.39 -14.44 20.35
N LEU A 240 7.53 -15.17 21.47
CA LEU A 240 6.43 -15.94 22.03
C LEU A 240 5.27 -15.01 22.37
N PHE A 241 5.52 -13.98 23.18
CA PHE A 241 4.53 -12.97 23.55
C PHE A 241 3.87 -12.35 22.32
N TYR A 242 4.66 -11.97 21.31
CA TYR A 242 4.13 -11.37 20.10
C TYR A 242 3.13 -12.30 19.41
N TRP A 243 3.51 -13.55 19.14
CA TRP A 243 2.68 -14.45 18.35
C TRP A 243 1.50 -15.06 19.13
N THR A 244 1.51 -15.03 20.46
CA THR A 244 0.42 -15.60 21.29
C THR A 244 -0.51 -14.55 21.90
N GLU A 245 -0.04 -13.33 22.14
CA GLU A 245 -0.78 -12.31 22.88
C GLU A 245 -0.85 -11.00 22.10
N GLU A 246 0.29 -10.33 21.88
CA GLU A 246 0.32 -9.02 21.21
C GLU A 246 -0.37 -9.08 19.84
N PHE A 247 -0.16 -10.18 19.09
CA PHE A 247 -0.76 -10.41 17.78
C PHE A 247 -2.30 -10.48 17.79
N PHE A 248 -2.93 -10.74 18.93
CA PHE A 248 -4.38 -10.80 19.06
C PHE A 248 -4.97 -9.59 19.77
N ASN A 249 -4.13 -8.67 20.27
CA ASN A 249 -4.60 -7.44 20.89
C ASN A 249 -5.26 -6.52 19.83
N GLY A 250 -6.55 -6.23 19.97
CA GLY A 250 -7.34 -5.46 19.00
C GLY A 250 -7.02 -3.96 18.96
N ASP A 251 -6.44 -3.42 20.04
CA ASP A 251 -6.31 -1.98 20.26
C ASP A 251 -4.96 -1.39 19.79
N ARG A 252 -4.15 -2.18 19.10
CA ARG A 252 -2.80 -1.76 18.62
C ARG A 252 -2.79 -0.52 17.72
N GLY A 253 -3.91 -0.22 17.06
CA GLY A 253 -4.05 0.94 16.17
C GLY A 253 -4.88 2.08 16.76
N GLY A 254 -5.27 2.00 18.03
CA GLY A 254 -6.30 2.81 18.66
C GLY A 254 -7.69 2.16 18.60
N PRO A 255 -8.66 2.70 19.36
CA PRO A 255 -9.99 2.11 19.45
C PRO A 255 -10.74 2.24 18.10
N PRO A 256 -11.73 1.37 17.82
CA PRO A 256 -12.46 1.37 16.55
C PRO A 256 -13.03 2.74 16.15
N GLU A 257 -13.57 3.50 17.11
CA GLU A 257 -14.15 4.83 16.94
C GLU A 257 -13.15 5.94 16.63
N PHE A 258 -11.83 5.66 16.65
CA PHE A 258 -10.82 6.65 16.31
C PHE A 258 -11.08 7.28 14.94
N ASN A 259 -11.05 8.61 14.85
CA ASN A 259 -11.42 9.36 13.64
C ASN A 259 -10.62 8.90 12.41
N ALA A 260 -9.33 8.65 12.61
CA ALA A 260 -8.45 8.17 11.55
C ALA A 260 -8.84 6.79 11.00
N ASN A 261 -9.57 5.97 11.75
CA ASN A 261 -9.91 4.61 11.35
C ASN A 261 -10.94 4.60 10.21
N GLN A 262 -10.47 4.29 9.01
CA GLN A 262 -11.26 4.25 7.78
C GLN A 262 -11.66 2.82 7.37
N ALA A 263 -11.40 1.81 8.20
CA ALA A 263 -11.91 0.46 7.99
C ALA A 263 -13.42 0.38 8.26
N ILE A 264 -14.07 -0.69 7.80
CA ILE A 264 -15.51 -0.91 8.05
C ILE A 264 -15.83 -0.91 9.54
N THR A 265 -14.95 -1.48 10.39
CA THR A 265 -15.06 -1.41 11.85
C THR A 265 -15.21 0.02 12.36
N GLY A 266 -14.36 0.94 11.86
CA GLY A 266 -14.39 2.35 12.27
C GLY A 266 -15.61 3.11 11.76
N LEU A 267 -16.09 2.79 10.55
CA LEU A 267 -17.33 3.34 10.01
C LEU A 267 -18.53 2.94 10.87
N LEU A 268 -18.61 1.65 11.24
CA LEU A 268 -19.67 1.12 12.10
C LEU A 268 -19.60 1.73 13.50
N ALA A 269 -18.40 1.78 14.10
CA ALA A 269 -18.20 2.34 15.43
C ALA A 269 -18.61 3.81 15.51
N LYS A 270 -18.15 4.64 14.57
CA LYS A 270 -18.55 6.05 14.47
C LYS A 270 -20.04 6.24 14.18
N ALA A 271 -20.72 5.23 13.63
CA ALA A 271 -22.16 5.25 13.42
C ALA A 271 -22.97 4.88 14.69
N GLY A 272 -22.30 4.66 15.82
CA GLY A 272 -22.92 4.34 17.11
C GLY A 272 -22.99 2.84 17.41
N MET A 273 -22.36 1.98 16.59
CA MET A 273 -22.15 0.58 16.97
C MET A 273 -21.05 0.51 18.05
N ASP A 274 -21.24 -0.36 19.04
CA ASP A 274 -20.16 -0.67 19.97
C ASP A 274 -18.91 -1.21 19.25
N GLY A 275 -17.72 -0.79 19.69
CA GLY A 275 -16.45 -1.11 19.01
C GLY A 275 -16.13 -2.61 19.00
N GLU A 276 -16.38 -3.32 20.10
CA GLU A 276 -16.16 -4.77 20.21
C GLU A 276 -17.14 -5.53 19.32
N LEU A 277 -18.40 -5.09 19.29
CA LEU A 277 -19.39 -5.64 18.37
C LEU A 277 -18.98 -5.43 16.90
N ALA A 278 -18.48 -4.25 16.55
CA ALA A 278 -18.00 -3.96 15.19
C ALA A 278 -16.85 -4.88 14.78
N GLN A 279 -15.88 -5.14 15.68
CA GLN A 279 -14.80 -6.11 15.44
C GLN A 279 -15.35 -7.53 15.28
N THR A 280 -16.27 -7.94 16.15
CA THR A 280 -16.88 -9.29 16.15
C THR A 280 -17.63 -9.56 14.84
N VAL A 281 -18.45 -8.61 14.38
CA VAL A 281 -19.18 -8.72 13.10
C VAL A 281 -18.21 -8.78 11.91
N MET A 282 -17.05 -8.14 12.01
CA MET A 282 -16.04 -8.17 10.96
C MET A 282 -15.27 -9.48 10.87
N ILE A 283 -15.31 -10.37 11.87
CA ILE A 283 -14.72 -11.72 11.77
C ILE A 283 -15.30 -12.52 10.59
N PRO A 284 -16.63 -12.74 10.48
CA PRO A 284 -17.21 -13.34 9.28
C PRO A 284 -17.11 -12.41 8.05
N GLY A 285 -17.11 -11.08 8.26
CA GLY A 285 -16.91 -10.09 7.19
C GLY A 285 -15.58 -10.25 6.45
N LEU A 286 -14.49 -10.55 7.17
CA LEU A 286 -13.16 -10.84 6.62
C LEU A 286 -13.22 -12.00 5.63
N LEU A 287 -13.91 -13.09 5.98
CA LEU A 287 -14.06 -14.25 5.09
C LEU A 287 -14.82 -13.88 3.81
N VAL A 288 -15.90 -13.11 3.94
CA VAL A 288 -16.68 -12.63 2.77
C VAL A 288 -15.80 -11.78 1.86
N ILE A 289 -15.07 -10.81 2.43
CA ILE A 289 -14.19 -9.92 1.66
C ILE A 289 -13.06 -10.72 1.01
N ALA A 290 -12.47 -11.69 1.71
CA ALA A 290 -11.42 -12.56 1.18
C ALA A 290 -11.91 -13.41 0.00
N VAL A 291 -13.08 -14.04 0.12
CA VAL A 291 -13.68 -14.87 -0.94
C VAL A 291 -14.00 -14.02 -2.18
N VAL A 292 -14.67 -12.89 -1.98
CA VAL A 292 -15.07 -12.00 -3.08
C VAL A 292 -13.85 -11.36 -3.75
N SER A 293 -12.85 -10.95 -2.97
CA SER A 293 -11.57 -10.44 -3.49
C SER A 293 -10.79 -11.51 -4.24
N GLY A 294 -10.77 -12.74 -3.74
CA GLY A 294 -10.11 -13.88 -4.38
C GLY A 294 -10.74 -14.21 -5.73
N TRP A 295 -12.07 -14.25 -5.79
CA TRP A 295 -12.81 -14.41 -7.04
C TRP A 295 -12.52 -13.28 -8.04
N ALA A 296 -12.58 -12.02 -7.60
CA ALA A 296 -12.34 -10.88 -8.47
C ALA A 296 -10.88 -10.80 -8.93
N ALA A 297 -9.91 -11.08 -8.05
CA ALA A 297 -8.50 -11.17 -8.40
C ALA A 297 -8.26 -12.27 -9.44
N TRP A 298 -8.85 -13.46 -9.26
CA TRP A 298 -8.77 -14.53 -10.26
C TRP A 298 -9.27 -14.10 -11.64
N ARG A 299 -10.43 -13.43 -11.70
CA ARG A 299 -10.99 -12.89 -12.96
C ARG A 299 -10.07 -11.84 -13.60
N LEU A 300 -9.60 -10.87 -12.82
CA LEU A 300 -8.77 -9.76 -13.30
C LEU A 300 -7.38 -10.22 -13.76
N VAL A 301 -6.77 -11.19 -13.06
CA VAL A 301 -5.49 -11.78 -13.46
C VAL A 301 -5.63 -12.48 -14.81
N ARG A 302 -6.68 -13.31 -15.00
CA ARG A 302 -6.95 -13.97 -16.29
C ARG A 302 -7.27 -12.98 -17.41
N ALA A 303 -7.82 -11.81 -17.06
CA ALA A 303 -8.06 -10.72 -18.01
C ALA A 303 -6.82 -9.84 -18.26
N GLY A 304 -5.65 -10.18 -17.71
CA GLY A 304 -4.42 -9.42 -17.92
C GLY A 304 -4.43 -8.04 -17.27
N ARG A 305 -5.11 -7.88 -16.13
CA ARG A 305 -5.29 -6.60 -15.41
C ARG A 305 -4.58 -6.57 -14.04
N PRO A 306 -3.24 -6.71 -14.00
CA PRO A 306 -2.50 -6.85 -12.74
C PRO A 306 -2.56 -5.60 -11.86
N VAL A 307 -2.54 -4.39 -12.44
CA VAL A 307 -2.63 -3.14 -11.64
C VAL A 307 -4.02 -2.95 -11.03
N THR A 308 -5.09 -3.28 -11.78
CA THR A 308 -6.46 -3.28 -11.22
C THR A 308 -6.60 -4.32 -10.11
N THR A 309 -5.96 -5.48 -10.26
CA THR A 309 -5.91 -6.52 -9.22
C THR A 309 -5.20 -6.03 -7.96
N LEU A 310 -4.06 -5.35 -8.11
CA LEU A 310 -3.30 -4.77 -7.00
C LEU A 310 -4.15 -3.73 -6.24
N LEU A 311 -4.79 -2.79 -6.95
CA LEU A 311 -5.67 -1.80 -6.30
C LEU A 311 -6.84 -2.47 -5.57
N LEU A 312 -7.49 -3.47 -6.18
CA LEU A 312 -8.58 -4.21 -5.54
C LEU A 312 -8.14 -4.82 -4.20
N LEU A 313 -6.94 -5.41 -4.14
CA LEU A 313 -6.44 -6.03 -2.92
C LEU A 313 -5.98 -5.00 -1.87
N ILE A 314 -5.41 -3.88 -2.30
CA ILE A 314 -5.11 -2.76 -1.41
C ILE A 314 -6.39 -2.31 -0.71
N LEU A 315 -7.47 -2.10 -1.48
CA LEU A 315 -8.77 -1.72 -0.93
C LEU A 315 -9.34 -2.81 -0.02
N ALA A 316 -9.31 -4.08 -0.43
CA ALA A 316 -9.80 -5.20 0.37
C ALA A 316 -9.10 -5.27 1.73
N VAL A 317 -7.77 -5.12 1.75
CA VAL A 317 -6.97 -5.11 2.98
C VAL A 317 -7.34 -3.93 3.85
N SER A 318 -7.42 -2.72 3.28
CA SER A 318 -7.69 -1.51 4.05
C SER A 318 -9.10 -1.46 4.63
N ILE A 319 -10.13 -1.88 3.89
CA ILE A 319 -11.53 -1.86 4.39
C ILE A 319 -11.80 -2.94 5.43
N SER A 320 -11.07 -4.05 5.37
CA SER A 320 -11.37 -5.24 6.18
C SER A 320 -10.52 -5.37 7.43
N ALA A 321 -9.44 -4.59 7.56
CA ALA A 321 -8.60 -4.60 8.76
C ALA A 321 -9.40 -4.26 10.03
N PRO A 322 -9.03 -4.81 11.20
CA PRO A 322 -9.65 -4.44 12.47
C PRO A 322 -9.56 -2.92 12.73
N VAL A 323 -8.41 -2.33 12.40
CA VAL A 323 -8.18 -0.89 12.40
C VAL A 323 -7.33 -0.52 11.17
N ALA A 324 -7.83 0.40 10.34
CA ALA A 324 -7.08 0.98 9.24
C ALA A 324 -7.10 2.50 9.32
N VAL A 325 -6.18 3.05 10.12
CA VAL A 325 -5.92 4.48 10.14
C VAL A 325 -5.49 4.99 8.76
N THR A 326 -5.64 6.28 8.51
CA THR A 326 -5.59 6.84 7.15
C THR A 326 -4.31 6.48 6.38
N HIS A 327 -3.13 6.58 7.00
CA HIS A 327 -1.85 6.19 6.41
C HIS A 327 -1.66 4.67 6.18
N HIS A 328 -2.56 3.81 6.64
CA HIS A 328 -2.58 2.39 6.22
C HIS A 328 -3.05 2.23 4.76
N TRP A 329 -3.65 3.28 4.20
CA TRP A 329 -4.16 3.30 2.83
C TRP A 329 -3.13 3.79 1.80
N THR A 330 -1.87 4.06 2.17
CA THR A 330 -0.83 4.60 1.25
C THR A 330 -0.73 3.85 -0.08
N GLY A 331 -1.07 2.56 -0.14
CA GLY A 331 -1.12 1.80 -1.39
C GLY A 331 -2.04 2.38 -2.47
N ILE A 332 -3.06 3.18 -2.11
CA ILE A 332 -4.02 3.73 -3.10
C ILE A 332 -3.36 4.61 -4.16
N ILE A 333 -2.10 5.05 -3.98
CA ILE A 333 -1.32 5.78 -4.98
C ILE A 333 -1.27 5.07 -6.34
N VAL A 334 -1.44 3.74 -6.38
CA VAL A 334 -1.53 2.99 -7.65
C VAL A 334 -2.73 3.42 -8.52
N ALA A 335 -3.78 3.99 -7.91
CA ALA A 335 -4.94 4.53 -8.60
C ALA A 335 -4.58 5.75 -9.47
N VAL A 336 -3.55 6.52 -9.12
CA VAL A 336 -3.05 7.63 -9.95
C VAL A 336 -2.60 7.11 -11.31
N GLY A 337 -1.85 6.01 -11.34
CA GLY A 337 -1.41 5.39 -12.60
C GLY A 337 -2.57 4.87 -13.44
N LEU A 338 -3.57 4.25 -12.80
CA LEU A 338 -4.80 3.83 -13.49
C LEU A 338 -5.55 5.00 -14.10
N LEU A 339 -5.73 6.10 -13.35
CA LEU A 339 -6.37 7.31 -13.84
C LEU A 339 -5.63 7.88 -15.06
N VAL A 340 -4.30 8.06 -14.97
CA VAL A 340 -3.47 8.53 -16.08
C VAL A 340 -3.61 7.63 -17.32
N SER A 341 -3.54 6.31 -17.14
CA SER A 341 -3.67 5.34 -18.23
C SER A 341 -5.05 5.38 -18.92
N LEU A 342 -6.11 5.59 -18.15
CA LEU A 342 -7.49 5.66 -18.65
C LEU A 342 -7.78 6.99 -19.36
N VAL A 343 -7.23 8.10 -18.85
CA VAL A 343 -7.32 9.43 -19.48
C VAL A 343 -6.57 9.46 -20.81
N LEU A 344 -5.36 8.87 -20.87
CA LEU A 344 -4.60 8.74 -22.11
C LEU A 344 -5.29 7.78 -23.09
N GLY A 345 -5.85 6.68 -22.59
CA GLY A 345 -6.58 5.68 -23.39
C GLY A 345 -5.70 4.86 -24.33
N VAL A 346 -6.33 3.97 -25.10
CA VAL A 346 -5.74 3.29 -26.26
C VAL A 346 -6.64 3.55 -27.46
N GLU A 347 -6.05 3.93 -28.58
CA GLU A 347 -6.77 4.18 -29.82
C GLU A 347 -7.52 2.92 -30.30
N GLY A 348 -8.78 3.10 -30.70
CA GLY A 348 -9.63 1.99 -31.15
C GLY A 348 -10.19 1.08 -30.05
N GLN A 349 -9.86 1.32 -28.77
CA GLN A 349 -10.44 0.56 -27.65
C GLN A 349 -11.36 1.44 -26.79
N PRO A 350 -12.54 0.94 -26.38
CA PRO A 350 -13.40 1.66 -25.45
C PRO A 350 -12.67 1.83 -24.11
N ARG A 351 -12.79 3.03 -23.52
CA ARG A 351 -12.29 3.27 -22.16
C ARG A 351 -13.09 2.44 -21.16
N ASP A 352 -12.40 1.84 -20.20
CA ASP A 352 -13.05 1.25 -19.03
C ASP A 352 -13.61 2.35 -18.14
N ARG A 353 -14.82 2.80 -18.47
CA ARG A 353 -15.52 3.89 -17.77
C ARG A 353 -15.77 3.58 -16.30
N LEU A 354 -15.97 2.30 -15.98
CA LEU A 354 -16.28 1.89 -14.61
C LEU A 354 -15.04 1.97 -13.72
N THR A 355 -13.89 1.49 -14.22
CA THR A 355 -12.61 1.69 -13.52
C THR A 355 -12.28 3.18 -13.40
N LEU A 356 -12.56 3.98 -14.44
CA LEU A 356 -12.34 5.43 -14.39
C LEU A 356 -13.15 6.09 -13.28
N VAL A 357 -14.45 5.81 -13.19
CA VAL A 357 -15.30 6.33 -12.11
C VAL A 357 -14.80 5.86 -10.74
N ALA A 358 -14.47 4.57 -10.62
CA ALA A 358 -13.98 3.99 -9.37
C ALA A 358 -12.72 4.69 -8.85
N VAL A 359 -11.71 4.87 -9.71
CA VAL A 359 -10.46 5.52 -9.30
C VAL A 359 -10.65 7.02 -9.10
N SER A 360 -11.50 7.69 -9.88
CA SER A 360 -11.79 9.12 -9.68
C SER A 360 -12.47 9.38 -8.35
N VAL A 361 -13.48 8.59 -7.96
CA VAL A 361 -14.14 8.72 -6.66
C VAL A 361 -13.15 8.51 -5.52
N LEU A 362 -12.32 7.47 -5.60
CA LEU A 362 -11.29 7.19 -4.61
C LEU A 362 -10.29 8.35 -4.47
N LEU A 363 -9.74 8.82 -5.57
CA LEU A 363 -8.73 9.88 -5.57
C LEU A 363 -9.30 11.21 -5.10
N MET A 364 -10.50 11.57 -5.54
CA MET A 364 -11.16 12.82 -5.11
C MET A 364 -11.45 12.84 -3.61
N ALA A 365 -11.89 11.71 -3.04
CA ALA A 365 -12.16 11.62 -1.61
C ALA A 365 -10.91 11.69 -0.72
N ASN A 366 -9.72 11.44 -1.30
CA ASN A 366 -8.44 11.46 -0.59
C ASN A 366 -7.58 12.67 -0.97
N LEU A 367 -8.08 13.60 -1.80
CA LEU A 367 -7.30 14.74 -2.25
C LEU A 367 -7.26 15.82 -1.16
N LEU A 368 -6.06 16.12 -0.68
CA LEU A 368 -5.79 17.28 0.17
C LEU A 368 -5.53 18.50 -0.71
N LEU A 369 -6.42 19.48 -0.61
CA LEU A 369 -6.22 20.80 -1.21
C LEU A 369 -5.68 21.83 -0.21
N ASP A 370 -5.70 21.50 1.08
CA ASP A 370 -5.16 22.35 2.13
C ASP A 370 -3.74 21.92 2.51
N ASN A 371 -2.87 22.92 2.66
CA ASN A 371 -1.44 22.75 2.92
C ASN A 371 -1.14 23.04 4.40
N SER A 372 -2.07 22.71 5.30
CA SER A 372 -2.04 23.02 6.73
C SER A 372 -1.01 22.22 7.53
N VAL A 373 0.15 21.99 6.91
CA VAL A 373 1.41 21.50 7.50
C VAL A 373 1.93 22.44 8.62
N GLY A 374 1.38 23.66 8.76
CA GLY A 374 1.89 24.72 9.64
C GLY A 374 1.19 24.93 11.00
N THR A 375 0.30 24.05 11.47
CA THR A 375 -0.27 24.19 12.83
C THR A 375 -0.19 22.89 13.60
N ARG A 376 0.25 22.95 14.86
CA ARG A 376 0.59 21.86 15.81
C ARG A 376 -0.42 20.70 15.97
N GLU A 377 -1.58 20.72 15.31
CA GLU A 377 -2.58 19.66 15.27
C GLU A 377 -3.36 19.75 13.92
N PRO A 378 -2.85 19.24 12.78
CA PRO A 378 -3.55 19.36 11.50
C PRO A 378 -4.04 18.04 10.90
N LEU A 379 -3.57 16.88 11.37
CA LEU A 379 -3.59 15.63 10.61
C LEU A 379 -4.96 14.94 10.49
N TYR A 380 -6.00 15.45 11.17
CA TYR A 380 -7.35 14.87 11.09
C TYR A 380 -8.45 15.86 10.68
N ARG A 381 -8.13 17.12 10.37
CA ARG A 381 -9.15 18.12 10.01
C ARG A 381 -9.97 17.76 8.76
N MET A 382 -9.40 16.98 7.83
CA MET A 382 -10.13 16.47 6.67
C MET A 382 -11.34 15.61 7.07
N PHE A 383 -11.25 14.98 8.24
CA PHE A 383 -12.21 14.06 8.81
C PHE A 383 -12.93 14.63 10.04
N GLU A 384 -12.92 15.95 10.24
CA GLU A 384 -13.69 16.59 11.30
C GLU A 384 -15.04 17.09 10.74
N GLY A 385 -16.13 16.78 11.45
CA GLY A 385 -17.44 17.37 11.18
C GLY A 385 -18.56 16.35 11.15
N THR A 386 -19.24 16.21 10.01
CA THR A 386 -20.33 15.23 9.88
C THR A 386 -19.75 13.83 9.72
N TRP A 387 -20.44 12.80 10.23
CA TRP A 387 -20.06 11.39 10.05
C TRP A 387 -19.64 11.05 8.61
N LEU A 388 -20.30 11.63 7.60
CA LEU A 388 -19.95 11.43 6.19
C LEU A 388 -18.53 11.92 5.86
N LEU A 389 -18.16 13.10 6.35
CA LEU A 389 -16.83 13.68 6.14
C LEU A 389 -15.78 12.86 6.90
N GLU A 390 -16.08 12.46 8.13
CA GLU A 390 -15.15 11.66 8.95
C GLU A 390 -14.85 10.29 8.34
N ASN A 391 -15.73 9.78 7.47
CA ASN A 391 -15.64 8.46 6.87
C ASN A 391 -15.47 8.49 5.34
N VAL A 392 -15.20 9.66 4.75
CA VAL A 392 -15.20 9.84 3.29
C VAL A 392 -14.20 8.92 2.59
N GLN A 393 -13.02 8.70 3.19
CA GLN A 393 -11.99 7.83 2.64
C GLN A 393 -12.43 6.36 2.65
N GLY A 394 -12.94 5.87 3.79
CA GLY A 394 -13.47 4.51 3.92
C GLY A 394 -14.64 4.24 2.98
N ILE A 395 -15.60 5.17 2.90
CA ILE A 395 -16.76 5.08 2.00
C ILE A 395 -16.31 5.05 0.53
N ALA A 396 -15.43 5.96 0.13
CA ALA A 396 -14.91 5.99 -1.24
C ALA A 396 -14.11 4.71 -1.57
N GLY A 397 -13.39 4.17 -0.59
CA GLY A 397 -12.71 2.87 -0.67
C GLY A 397 -13.67 1.71 -0.94
N ILE A 398 -14.76 1.62 -0.17
CA ILE A 398 -15.80 0.60 -0.34
C ILE A 398 -16.48 0.74 -1.71
N VAL A 399 -16.86 1.97 -2.10
CA VAL A 399 -17.46 2.24 -3.41
C VAL A 399 -16.52 1.83 -4.53
N CYS A 400 -15.25 2.23 -4.46
CA CYS A 400 -14.23 1.84 -5.44
C CYS A 400 -14.08 0.31 -5.51
N PHE A 401 -13.98 -0.36 -4.36
CA PHE A 401 -13.88 -1.81 -4.27
C PHE A 401 -15.06 -2.50 -4.96
N VAL A 402 -16.30 -2.11 -4.64
CA VAL A 402 -17.52 -2.67 -5.24
C VAL A 402 -17.56 -2.45 -6.76
N LEU A 403 -17.19 -1.25 -7.24
CA LEU A 403 -17.12 -0.99 -8.67
C LEU A 403 -16.08 -1.87 -9.36
N LEU A 404 -14.92 -2.11 -8.72
CA LEU A 404 -13.90 -3.04 -9.23
C LEU A 404 -14.35 -4.51 -9.22
N LEU A 405 -15.23 -4.93 -8.31
CA LEU A 405 -15.87 -6.26 -8.39
C LEU A 405 -16.77 -6.39 -9.62
N VAL A 406 -17.51 -5.32 -9.97
CA VAL A 406 -18.32 -5.29 -11.19
C VAL A 406 -17.42 -5.29 -12.44
N VAL A 407 -16.28 -4.58 -12.40
CA VAL A 407 -15.25 -4.65 -13.44
C VAL A 407 -14.74 -6.09 -13.60
N ALA A 408 -14.42 -6.78 -12.49
CA ALA A 408 -13.98 -8.17 -12.51
C ALA A 408 -15.04 -9.12 -13.07
N ARG A 409 -16.31 -8.89 -12.74
CA ARG A 409 -17.45 -9.64 -13.31
C ARG A 409 -17.49 -9.52 -14.82
N ARG A 410 -17.30 -8.31 -15.36
CA ARG A 410 -17.36 -7.99 -16.79
C ARG A 410 -16.09 -8.32 -17.57
N ALA A 411 -14.99 -8.62 -16.88
CA ALA A 411 -13.70 -8.84 -17.53
C ALA A 411 -13.70 -10.13 -18.37
N THR A 412 -13.21 -10.04 -19.61
CA THR A 412 -13.00 -11.19 -20.49
C THR A 412 -11.58 -11.72 -20.31
N PRO A 413 -11.39 -13.05 -20.18
CA PRO A 413 -10.04 -13.63 -20.16
C PRO A 413 -9.26 -13.29 -21.43
N VAL A 414 -7.95 -13.10 -21.31
CA VAL A 414 -7.05 -13.07 -22.47
C VAL A 414 -6.99 -14.50 -23.02
N ALA A 415 -7.10 -14.68 -24.34
CA ALA A 415 -6.92 -15.99 -24.96
C ALA A 415 -5.51 -16.52 -24.65
N GLU A 416 -5.42 -17.77 -24.17
CA GLU A 416 -4.18 -18.45 -23.79
C GLU A 416 -3.36 -18.90 -25.01
#